data_AF-A0A517ZKB1-F1
#
_entry.id   AF-A0A517ZKB1-F1
#
_cell.length_a   1.000
_cell.length_b   1.000
_cell.length_c   1.000
_cell.angle_alpha   90.00
_cell.angle_beta   90.00
_cell.angle_gamma   90.00
#
_symmetry.space_group_name_H-M   'P 1'
#
loop_
_entity.id
_entity.type
_entity.pdbx_description
1 polymer ?
#
loop_
_entity_poly.entity_id
_entity_poly.type
_entity_poly.pdbx_seq_one_letter_code
_entity_poly.pdbx_strand_id
1 'polypeptide(L)'
;MNETYECDKCGACCQGGLIVEADWLDLSREPRLLEADRHRAGWTLDEALTDLEEPGKAMIVAAGCHCPFLNGDNHCEIHPTRPTVCVGLQAGDEQWQAARKDAGLEPLLPLSEQGELCECEKPGHFHSGVPGILAHVENGKIAADAKVERCDLCARYPTDEAAREKLIELGKICEADPASEGETGDRGELVVWILTIHTESSPKLTVWKTYESTRLGLYDHVK
;
A
#
# COMPACT_ATOMS: atom_id res chain seq x y z
N MET A 1 19.15 -11.65 -0.29
CA MET A 1 17.85 -11.43 -0.95
C MET A 1 17.05 -10.57 0.01
N ASN A 2 16.53 -9.42 -0.41
CA ASN A 2 15.66 -8.64 0.46
C ASN A 2 14.28 -9.29 0.43
N GLU A 3 13.84 -9.79 1.58
CA GLU A 3 12.48 -10.29 1.76
C GLU A 3 11.50 -9.11 1.73
N THR A 4 10.37 -9.30 1.05
CA THR A 4 9.30 -8.30 0.96
C THR A 4 8.16 -8.75 1.86
N TYR A 5 7.60 -7.81 2.62
CA TYR A 5 6.49 -8.04 3.53
C TYR A 5 5.34 -7.10 3.19
N GLU A 6 4.11 -7.51 3.49
CA GLU A 6 2.92 -6.66 3.32
C GLU A 6 2.18 -6.49 4.65
N CYS A 7 1.76 -5.25 4.93
CA CYS A 7 0.97 -4.93 6.10
C CYS A 7 -0.38 -5.66 6.05
N ASP A 8 -0.63 -6.55 7.02
CA ASP A 8 -1.90 -7.26 7.21
C ASP A 8 -2.93 -6.46 8.03
N LYS A 9 -2.63 -5.19 8.33
CA LYS A 9 -3.47 -4.26 9.12
C LYS A 9 -3.87 -4.80 10.50
N CYS A 10 -3.04 -5.65 11.12
CA CYS A 10 -3.31 -6.26 12.43
C CYS A 10 -3.45 -5.30 13.62
N GLY A 11 -3.10 -4.01 13.47
CA GLY A 11 -3.21 -3.01 14.54
C GLY A 11 -2.16 -3.11 15.65
N ALA A 12 -1.23 -4.06 15.60
CA ALA A 12 -0.24 -4.28 16.66
C ALA A 12 0.60 -3.03 16.98
N CYS A 13 1.06 -2.32 15.94
CA CYS A 13 1.81 -1.07 16.09
C CYS A 13 1.02 0.06 16.79
N CYS A 14 -0.31 -0.05 16.84
CA CYS A 14 -1.20 0.90 17.46
C CYS A 14 -1.57 0.53 18.92
N GLN A 15 -1.11 -0.60 19.46
CA GLN A 15 -1.42 -1.04 20.83
C GLN A 15 -0.53 -0.38 21.91
N GLY A 16 0.16 0.71 21.57
CA GLY A 16 0.85 1.57 22.55
C GLY A 16 2.29 1.20 22.88
N GLY A 17 2.87 0.21 22.19
CA GLY A 17 4.30 -0.09 22.28
C GLY A 17 5.20 0.92 21.55
N LEU A 18 4.64 1.74 20.66
CA LEU A 18 5.38 2.71 19.85
C LEU A 18 4.99 4.15 20.19
N ILE A 19 5.95 5.05 20.01
CA ILE A 19 5.69 6.50 20.05
C ILE A 19 5.25 6.93 18.66
N VAL A 20 4.09 7.58 18.59
CA VAL A 20 3.55 8.15 17.36
C VAL A 20 3.60 9.67 17.50
N GLU A 21 4.50 10.27 16.76
CA GLU A 21 4.61 11.71 16.59
C GLU A 21 3.97 12.13 15.27
N ALA A 22 3.39 13.33 15.23
CA ALA A 22 2.89 13.94 14.01
C ALA A 22 3.39 15.39 13.92
N ASP A 23 3.84 15.78 12.73
CA ASP A 23 4.26 17.15 12.45
C ASP A 23 3.15 17.98 11.78
N TRP A 24 3.47 19.20 11.36
CA TRP A 24 2.52 20.08 10.67
C TRP A 24 2.00 19.47 9.35
N LEU A 25 2.82 18.68 8.65
CA LEU A 25 2.41 18.06 7.39
C LEU A 25 1.47 16.89 7.65
N ASP A 26 1.70 16.12 8.72
CA ASP A 26 0.78 15.09 9.17
C ASP A 26 -0.57 15.69 9.56
N LEU A 27 -0.57 16.76 10.36
CA LEU A 27 -1.80 17.44 10.79
C LEU A 27 -2.57 18.07 9.62
N SER A 28 -1.87 18.65 8.64
CA SER A 28 -2.54 19.20 7.44
C SER A 28 -3.18 18.12 6.56
N ARG A 29 -2.62 16.90 6.55
CA ARG A 29 -3.18 15.74 5.82
C ARG A 29 -4.32 15.07 6.58
N GLU A 30 -4.22 14.99 7.90
CA GLU A 30 -5.21 14.36 8.77
C GLU A 30 -5.59 15.28 9.95
N PRO A 31 -6.57 16.18 9.75
CA PRO A 31 -6.99 17.11 10.79
C PRO A 31 -7.51 16.44 12.07
N ARG A 32 -7.98 15.18 12.00
CA ARG A 32 -8.43 14.43 13.19
C ARG A 32 -7.31 14.21 14.20
N LEU A 33 -6.03 14.29 13.79
CA LEU A 33 -4.87 14.21 14.69
C LEU A 33 -4.94 15.25 15.82
N LEU A 34 -5.56 16.42 15.58
CA LEU A 34 -5.74 17.43 16.62
C LEU A 34 -6.61 16.95 17.78
N GLU A 35 -7.62 16.10 17.51
CA GLU A 35 -8.50 15.55 18.54
C GLU A 35 -7.75 14.58 19.48
N ALA A 36 -6.66 14.00 19.01
CA ALA A 36 -5.80 13.11 19.79
C ALA A 36 -4.84 13.87 20.73
N ASP A 37 -4.53 15.14 20.44
CA ASP A 37 -3.56 15.92 21.21
C ASP A 37 -4.21 16.64 22.38
N ARG A 38 -4.01 16.07 23.57
CA ARG A 38 -4.51 16.65 24.83
C ARG A 38 -3.86 17.99 25.18
N HIS A 39 -2.65 18.29 24.69
CA HIS A 39 -1.97 19.55 24.98
C HIS A 39 -2.55 20.72 24.19
N ARG A 40 -3.12 20.45 23.02
CA ARG A 40 -3.77 21.43 22.13
C ARG A 40 -5.29 21.28 22.14
N ALA A 41 -5.86 20.73 23.22
CA ALA A 41 -7.29 20.58 23.38
C ALA A 41 -8.00 21.95 23.30
N GLY A 42 -8.96 22.07 22.37
CA GLY A 42 -9.73 23.29 22.14
C GLY A 42 -9.07 24.31 21.21
N TRP A 43 -7.87 24.02 20.70
CA TRP A 43 -7.27 24.83 19.65
C TRP A 43 -8.01 24.63 18.33
N THR A 44 -7.96 25.65 17.49
CA THR A 44 -8.34 25.53 16.08
C THR A 44 -7.23 24.83 15.29
N LEU A 45 -7.58 24.32 14.11
CA LEU A 45 -6.61 23.71 13.21
C LEU A 45 -5.50 24.71 12.82
N ASP A 46 -5.85 25.97 12.53
CA ASP A 46 -4.90 27.01 12.13
C ASP A 46 -3.91 27.37 13.24
N GLU A 47 -4.37 27.45 14.49
CA GLU A 47 -3.49 27.67 15.65
C GLU A 47 -2.49 26.51 15.81
N ALA A 48 -2.96 25.27 15.68
CA ALA A 48 -2.10 24.09 15.79
C ALA A 48 -1.10 23.98 14.64
N LEU A 49 -1.52 24.27 13.40
CA LEU A 49 -0.64 24.29 12.24
C LEU A 49 0.44 25.38 12.39
N THR A 50 0.05 26.60 12.79
CA THR A 50 0.99 27.71 13.01
C THR A 50 2.02 27.37 14.07
N ASP A 51 1.61 26.71 15.16
CA ASP A 51 2.53 26.28 16.21
C ASP A 51 3.50 25.20 15.72
N LEU A 52 3.00 24.18 15.01
CA LEU A 52 3.81 23.05 14.51
C LEU A 52 4.71 23.39 13.31
N GLU A 53 4.52 24.54 12.64
CA GLU A 53 5.44 25.05 11.62
C GLU A 53 6.82 25.40 12.21
N GLU A 54 6.91 25.67 13.52
CA GLU A 54 8.19 25.91 14.18
C GLU A 54 9.08 24.65 14.16
N PRO A 55 10.33 24.75 13.67
CA PRO A 55 11.23 23.60 13.58
C PRO A 55 11.44 22.89 14.91
N GLY A 56 11.29 21.57 14.89
CA GLY A 56 11.51 20.72 16.06
C GLY A 56 10.29 20.53 16.95
N LYS A 57 9.12 21.07 16.57
CA LYS A 57 7.86 20.74 17.22
C LYS A 57 7.15 19.58 16.53
N ALA A 58 6.52 18.75 17.34
CA ALA A 58 5.62 17.68 16.93
C ALA A 58 4.53 17.54 18.00
N MET A 59 3.40 16.93 17.61
CA MET A 59 2.39 16.47 18.54
C MET A 59 2.62 14.99 18.86
N ILE A 60 2.37 14.59 20.10
CA ILE A 60 2.43 13.18 20.51
C ILE A 60 1.02 12.62 20.44
N VAL A 61 0.78 11.77 19.44
CA VAL A 61 -0.50 11.11 19.19
C VAL A 61 -0.68 9.90 20.12
N ALA A 62 0.40 9.15 20.34
CA ALA A 62 0.43 7.99 21.22
C ALA A 62 1.84 7.79 21.81
N ALA A 63 1.92 7.46 23.10
CA ALA A 63 3.17 7.07 23.76
C ALA A 63 2.86 6.25 25.01
N GLY A 64 3.09 4.94 24.98
CA GLY A 64 2.77 4.04 26.11
C GLY A 64 1.27 3.81 26.32
N CYS A 65 0.42 4.25 25.39
CA CYS A 65 -1.02 4.06 25.40
C CYS A 65 -1.50 3.68 23.98
N HIS A 66 -2.66 3.04 23.89
CA HIS A 66 -3.25 2.72 22.58
C HIS A 66 -3.41 3.99 21.74
N CYS A 67 -3.08 3.87 20.46
CA CYS A 67 -3.33 4.93 19.49
C CYS A 67 -4.83 5.22 19.45
N PRO A 68 -5.26 6.49 19.55
CA PRO A 68 -6.68 6.84 19.58
C PRO A 68 -7.43 6.52 18.27
N PHE A 69 -6.69 6.24 17.19
CA PHE A 69 -7.25 5.83 15.90
C PHE A 69 -7.33 4.31 15.71
N LEU A 70 -7.01 3.52 16.73
CA LEU A 70 -7.24 2.08 16.71
C LEU A 70 -8.70 1.80 17.10
N ASN A 71 -9.48 1.28 16.17
CA ASN A 71 -10.88 0.95 16.44
C ASN A 71 -11.04 -0.43 17.14
N GLY A 72 -12.28 -0.79 17.43
CA GLY A 72 -12.62 -2.06 18.12
C GLY A 72 -12.28 -3.33 17.33
N ASP A 73 -12.08 -3.22 16.02
CA ASP A 73 -11.72 -4.33 15.14
C ASP A 73 -10.19 -4.45 14.93
N ASN A 74 -9.39 -3.73 15.72
CA ASN A 74 -7.93 -3.60 15.57
C ASN A 74 -7.50 -2.97 14.23
N HIS A 75 -8.33 -2.14 13.62
CA HIS A 75 -7.97 -1.40 12.41
C HIS A 75 -7.66 0.07 12.72
N CYS A 76 -6.61 0.58 12.06
CA CYS A 76 -6.27 1.99 12.11
C CYS A 76 -7.22 2.79 11.20
N GLU A 77 -8.03 3.67 11.79
CA GLU A 77 -9.05 4.44 11.07
C GLU A 77 -8.45 5.48 10.11
N ILE A 78 -7.21 5.91 10.37
CA ILE A 78 -6.48 6.88 9.54
C ILE A 78 -5.37 6.21 8.72
N HIS A 79 -5.46 4.90 8.47
CA HIS A 79 -4.39 4.17 7.77
C HIS A 79 -3.95 4.82 6.43
N PRO A 80 -4.84 5.35 5.56
CA PRO A 80 -4.43 6.01 4.31
C PRO A 80 -3.68 7.34 4.52
N THR A 81 -3.95 8.02 5.62
CA THR A 81 -3.46 9.37 5.97
C THR A 81 -2.55 9.35 7.21
N ARG A 82 -2.01 8.17 7.54
CA ARG A 82 -1.23 7.94 8.76
C ARG A 82 0.00 8.86 8.83
N PRO A 83 0.42 9.27 10.04
CA PRO A 83 1.60 10.12 10.22
C PRO A 83 2.86 9.55 9.57
N THR A 84 3.80 10.43 9.23
CA THR A 84 5.04 10.06 8.54
C THR A 84 5.84 9.01 9.31
N VAL A 85 5.88 9.09 10.64
CA VAL A 85 6.53 8.07 11.48
C VAL A 85 5.90 6.69 11.32
N CYS A 86 4.56 6.62 11.19
CA CYS A 86 3.83 5.37 10.96
C CYS A 86 4.04 4.83 9.55
N VAL A 87 4.24 5.70 8.55
CA VAL A 87 4.63 5.27 7.20
C VAL A 87 6.05 4.71 7.19
N GLY A 88 6.94 5.28 8.03
CA GLY A 88 8.32 4.84 8.18
C GLY A 88 8.46 3.42 8.73
N LEU A 89 7.53 3.00 9.61
CA LEU A 89 7.46 1.63 10.12
C LEU A 89 7.05 0.66 8.99
N GLN A 90 8.03 -0.09 8.47
CA GLN A 90 7.82 -1.00 7.35
C GLN A 90 7.28 -2.34 7.84
N ALA A 91 6.38 -2.95 7.06
CA ALA A 91 5.93 -4.30 7.35
C ALA A 91 7.13 -5.26 7.46
N GLY A 92 7.12 -6.10 8.51
CA GLY A 92 8.16 -7.09 8.74
C GLY A 92 9.47 -6.55 9.33
N ASP A 93 9.61 -5.24 9.57
CA ASP A 93 10.78 -4.71 10.27
C ASP A 93 10.82 -5.17 11.74
N GLU A 94 11.99 -5.02 12.39
CA GLU A 94 12.20 -5.51 13.76
C GLU A 94 11.21 -4.89 14.77
N GLN A 95 10.86 -3.61 14.60
CA GLN A 95 9.93 -2.91 15.49
C GLN A 95 8.49 -3.41 15.31
N TRP A 96 8.08 -3.68 14.07
CA TRP A 96 6.78 -4.27 13.76
C TRP A 96 6.67 -5.68 14.31
N GLN A 97 7.68 -6.53 14.08
CA GLN A 97 7.69 -7.91 14.58
C GLN A 97 7.67 -7.94 16.11
N ALA A 98 8.40 -7.03 16.78
CA ALA A 98 8.32 -6.85 18.22
C ALA A 98 6.91 -6.47 18.67
N ALA A 99 6.28 -5.48 18.03
CA ALA A 99 4.91 -5.07 18.35
C ALA A 99 3.90 -6.21 18.17
N ARG A 100 4.05 -7.04 17.12
CA ARG A 100 3.21 -8.24 16.91
C ARG A 100 3.37 -9.24 18.05
N LYS A 101 4.62 -9.52 18.43
CA LYS A 101 4.92 -10.43 19.53
C LYS A 101 4.32 -9.94 20.85
N ASP A 102 4.44 -8.65 21.15
CA ASP A 102 3.86 -8.06 22.36
C ASP A 102 2.33 -8.12 22.36
N ALA A 103 1.72 -8.02 21.17
CA ALA A 103 0.28 -8.21 20.96
C ALA A 103 -0.15 -9.70 20.96
N GLY A 104 0.77 -10.66 21.11
CA GLY A 104 0.49 -12.09 21.06
C GLY A 104 0.12 -12.61 19.65
N LEU A 105 0.53 -11.91 18.60
CA LEU A 105 0.33 -12.30 17.21
C LEU A 105 1.52 -13.11 16.69
N GLU A 106 1.24 -14.03 15.77
CA GLU A 106 2.28 -14.75 15.04
C GLU A 106 3.15 -13.77 14.23
N PRO A 107 4.45 -14.06 14.04
CA PRO A 107 5.32 -13.26 13.18
C PRO A 107 4.73 -13.08 11.78
N LEU A 108 4.90 -11.89 11.21
CA LEU A 108 4.53 -11.67 9.82
C LEU A 108 5.51 -12.44 8.94
N LEU A 109 5.00 -13.32 8.08
CA LEU A 109 5.82 -14.05 7.12
C LEU A 109 6.18 -13.16 5.92
N PRO A 110 7.31 -13.36 5.24
CA PRO A 110 7.58 -12.68 3.98
C PRO A 110 6.59 -13.15 2.90
N LEU A 111 6.31 -12.29 1.91
CA LEU A 111 5.39 -12.59 0.80
C LEU A 111 5.75 -13.88 0.05
N SER A 112 7.03 -14.25 0.02
CA SER A 112 7.49 -15.52 -0.58
C SER A 112 7.03 -16.77 0.18
N GLU A 113 6.66 -16.63 1.46
CA GLU A 113 6.28 -17.72 2.37
C GLU A 113 4.81 -17.66 2.80
N GLN A 114 4.09 -16.57 2.51
CA GLN A 114 2.67 -16.39 2.85
C GLN A 114 1.68 -17.30 2.07
N GLY A 115 2.21 -18.35 1.45
CA GLY A 115 1.47 -19.35 0.67
C GLY A 115 2.22 -19.64 -0.61
N GLU A 116 2.47 -20.92 -0.88
CA GLU A 116 2.93 -21.33 -2.21
C GLU A 116 1.93 -20.77 -3.24
N LEU A 117 2.43 -20.02 -4.21
CA LEU A 117 1.68 -19.59 -5.38
C LEU A 117 0.83 -20.77 -5.89
N CYS A 118 -0.50 -20.58 -6.12
CA CYS A 118 -1.35 -21.57 -6.81
C CYS A 118 -0.57 -22.04 -8.05
N GLU A 119 -0.73 -23.28 -8.49
CA GLU A 119 -0.06 -23.69 -9.74
C GLU A 119 -0.38 -22.77 -10.92
N CYS A 120 -1.55 -22.09 -10.92
CA CYS A 120 -1.88 -21.05 -11.91
C CYS A 120 -1.01 -19.80 -11.87
N GLU A 121 -0.33 -19.54 -10.76
CA GLU A 121 0.56 -18.39 -10.53
C GLU A 121 2.03 -18.76 -10.80
N LYS A 122 2.34 -20.04 -11.05
CA LYS A 122 3.67 -20.48 -11.47
C LYS A 122 3.83 -20.27 -13.00
N PRO A 123 5.02 -19.87 -13.50
CA PRO A 123 5.25 -19.75 -14.94
C PRO A 123 4.94 -21.06 -15.68
N GLY A 124 4.09 -21.02 -16.70
CA GLY A 124 3.60 -22.20 -17.42
C GLY A 124 2.73 -21.82 -18.62
N HIS A 125 2.24 -22.84 -19.33
CA HIS A 125 1.49 -22.65 -20.59
C HIS A 125 0.17 -21.86 -20.43
N PHE A 126 -0.43 -21.89 -19.24
CA PHE A 126 -1.73 -21.25 -18.95
C PHE A 126 -1.62 -20.03 -18.01
N HIS A 127 -0.44 -19.41 -17.92
CA HIS A 127 -0.20 -18.29 -17.02
C HIS A 127 -0.77 -16.98 -17.59
N SER A 128 -1.97 -16.60 -17.16
CA SER A 128 -2.64 -15.35 -17.54
C SER A 128 -1.98 -14.08 -16.99
N GLY A 129 -1.13 -14.23 -15.97
CA GLY A 129 -0.59 -13.12 -15.17
C GLY A 129 -1.60 -12.54 -14.17
N VAL A 130 -2.78 -13.15 -14.02
CA VAL A 130 -3.79 -12.79 -13.01
C VAL A 130 -3.98 -13.96 -12.05
N PRO A 131 -3.68 -13.79 -10.75
CA PRO A 131 -3.82 -14.85 -9.75
C PRO A 131 -5.20 -15.50 -9.77
N GLY A 132 -5.23 -16.83 -9.87
CA GLY A 132 -6.46 -17.62 -9.87
C GLY A 132 -7.13 -17.81 -11.23
N ILE A 133 -6.51 -17.37 -12.33
CA ILE A 133 -7.06 -17.51 -13.69
C ILE A 133 -6.09 -18.26 -14.60
N LEU A 134 -6.58 -19.33 -15.21
CA LEU A 134 -5.89 -20.13 -16.23
C LEU A 134 -6.35 -19.69 -17.62
N ALA A 135 -5.44 -19.14 -18.42
CA ALA A 135 -5.73 -18.74 -19.80
C ALA A 135 -4.47 -18.82 -20.66
N HIS A 136 -4.64 -19.18 -21.92
CA HIS A 136 -3.53 -19.17 -22.89
C HIS A 136 -3.20 -17.72 -23.28
N VAL A 137 -1.93 -17.35 -23.17
CA VAL A 137 -1.43 -16.02 -23.51
C VAL A 137 -0.51 -16.12 -24.73
N GLU A 138 -0.84 -15.40 -25.80
CA GLU A 138 0.01 -15.27 -26.98
C GLU A 138 0.45 -13.81 -27.12
N ASN A 139 1.76 -13.58 -27.21
CA ASN A 139 2.33 -12.23 -27.37
C ASN A 139 1.87 -11.23 -26.28
N GLY A 140 1.67 -11.71 -25.05
CA GLY A 140 1.26 -10.89 -23.90
C GLY A 140 -0.22 -10.49 -23.89
N LYS A 141 -1.04 -11.02 -24.80
CA LYS A 141 -2.49 -10.81 -24.87
C LYS A 141 -3.24 -12.14 -24.83
N ILE A 142 -4.46 -12.10 -24.31
CA ILE A 142 -5.37 -13.25 -24.32
C ILE A 142 -6.34 -13.01 -25.49
N ALA A 143 -6.45 -13.99 -26.39
CA ALA A 143 -7.37 -13.88 -27.52
C ALA A 143 -8.83 -13.80 -27.03
N ALA A 144 -9.70 -13.10 -27.77
CA ALA A 144 -11.08 -12.88 -27.35
C ALA A 144 -11.89 -14.18 -27.20
N ASP A 145 -11.53 -15.19 -27.99
CA ASP A 145 -12.05 -16.55 -28.05
C ASP A 145 -11.24 -17.55 -27.21
N ALA A 146 -10.17 -17.11 -26.53
CA ALA A 146 -9.38 -17.99 -25.69
C ALA A 146 -10.22 -18.57 -24.55
N LYS A 147 -10.03 -19.86 -24.30
CA LYS A 147 -10.64 -20.53 -23.14
C LYS A 147 -10.05 -19.94 -21.85
N VAL A 148 -10.93 -19.47 -20.98
CA VAL A 148 -10.60 -18.95 -19.65
C VAL A 148 -11.23 -19.88 -18.62
N GLU A 149 -10.43 -20.38 -17.70
CA GLU A 149 -10.87 -21.25 -16.59
C GLU A 149 -10.35 -20.68 -15.28
N ARG A 150 -11.09 -20.86 -14.19
CA ARG A 150 -10.60 -20.53 -12.84
C ARG A 150 -9.58 -21.59 -12.35
N CYS A 151 -8.62 -21.20 -11.50
CA CYS A 151 -7.78 -22.16 -10.75
C CYS A 151 -8.65 -22.83 -9.69
N ASP A 152 -9.11 -24.06 -9.91
CA ASP A 152 -9.89 -24.83 -8.93
C ASP A 152 -9.15 -25.04 -7.60
N LEU A 153 -7.81 -24.98 -7.62
CA LEU A 153 -6.98 -25.13 -6.41
C LEU A 153 -7.07 -23.94 -5.46
N CYS A 154 -7.09 -22.69 -5.96
CA CYS A 154 -7.20 -21.51 -5.10
C CYS A 154 -8.62 -20.97 -4.99
N ALA A 155 -9.52 -21.36 -5.89
CA ALA A 155 -10.93 -20.96 -5.91
C ALA A 155 -11.18 -19.45 -5.70
N ARG A 156 -10.25 -18.59 -6.17
CA ARG A 156 -10.35 -17.13 -6.05
C ARG A 156 -11.59 -16.56 -6.75
N TYR A 157 -12.09 -17.25 -7.78
CA TYR A 157 -13.26 -16.85 -8.55
C TYR A 157 -14.39 -17.88 -8.41
N PRO A 158 -15.65 -17.42 -8.27
CA PRO A 158 -16.80 -18.31 -8.05
C PRO A 158 -17.21 -19.10 -9.31
N THR A 159 -16.88 -18.61 -10.52
CA THR A 159 -17.14 -19.25 -11.81
C THR A 159 -16.07 -18.86 -12.85
N ASP A 160 -16.04 -19.56 -13.99
CA ASP A 160 -15.15 -19.24 -15.12
C ASP A 160 -15.52 -17.89 -15.76
N GLU A 161 -16.81 -17.56 -15.80
CA GLU A 161 -17.31 -16.28 -16.29
C GLU A 161 -16.79 -15.11 -15.44
N ALA A 162 -16.79 -15.24 -14.11
CA ALA A 162 -16.27 -14.22 -13.21
C ALA A 162 -14.76 -14.00 -13.40
N ALA A 163 -14.01 -15.06 -13.69
CA ALA A 163 -12.60 -14.95 -14.05
C ALA A 163 -12.42 -14.19 -15.39
N ARG A 164 -13.24 -14.51 -16.41
CA ARG A 164 -13.20 -13.83 -17.70
C ARG A 164 -13.57 -12.34 -17.59
N GLU A 165 -14.62 -12.00 -16.85
CA GLU A 165 -15.01 -10.62 -16.57
C GLU A 165 -13.84 -9.83 -15.96
N LYS A 166 -13.09 -10.44 -15.03
CA LYS A 166 -11.92 -9.79 -14.44
C LYS A 166 -10.82 -9.52 -15.46
N LEU A 167 -10.61 -10.41 -16.43
CA LEU A 167 -9.64 -10.18 -17.51
C LEU A 167 -10.07 -9.05 -18.45
N ILE A 168 -11.38 -8.89 -18.70
CA ILE A 168 -11.94 -7.78 -19.48
C ILE A 168 -11.74 -6.46 -18.72
N GLU A 169 -12.08 -6.43 -17.43
CA GLU A 169 -11.88 -5.25 -16.55
C GLU A 169 -10.42 -4.77 -16.56
N LEU A 170 -9.46 -5.71 -16.58
CA LEU A 170 -8.03 -5.43 -16.63
C LEU A 170 -7.49 -5.11 -18.04
N GLY A 171 -8.35 -5.11 -19.07
CA GLY A 171 -7.96 -4.87 -20.47
C GLY A 171 -7.05 -5.95 -21.06
N LYS A 172 -7.11 -7.18 -20.52
CA LYS A 172 -6.32 -8.33 -20.99
C LYS A 172 -6.99 -9.08 -22.14
N ILE A 173 -8.32 -8.98 -22.23
CA ILE A 173 -9.14 -9.45 -23.33
C ILE A 173 -9.78 -8.22 -23.98
N CYS A 174 -9.61 -8.06 -25.29
CA CYS A 174 -10.41 -7.12 -26.06
C CYS A 174 -11.81 -7.73 -26.23
N GLU A 175 -12.86 -7.01 -25.84
CA GLU A 175 -14.21 -7.40 -26.25
C GLU A 175 -14.22 -7.50 -27.78
N ALA A 176 -14.64 -8.64 -28.30
CA ALA A 176 -14.84 -8.76 -29.73
C ALA A 176 -15.95 -7.77 -30.09
N ASP A 177 -15.64 -6.81 -30.96
CA ASP A 177 -16.66 -5.93 -31.51
C ASP A 177 -17.76 -6.82 -32.10
N PRO A 178 -19.02 -6.75 -31.63
CA PRO A 178 -20.10 -7.64 -32.06
C PRO A 178 -20.52 -7.44 -33.53
N ALA A 179 -19.70 -6.75 -34.33
CA ALA A 179 -19.99 -6.31 -35.69
C ALA A 179 -19.01 -6.82 -36.76
N SER A 180 -17.99 -7.62 -36.44
CA SER A 180 -16.98 -8.05 -37.43
C SER A 180 -17.22 -9.45 -38.03
N GLU A 181 -18.46 -9.93 -38.10
CA GLU A 181 -18.77 -11.09 -38.95
C GLU A 181 -18.92 -10.63 -40.41
N GLY A 182 -17.80 -10.63 -41.13
CA GLY A 182 -17.79 -10.70 -42.58
C GLY A 182 -17.45 -9.40 -43.30
N GLU A 183 -16.16 -9.09 -43.39
CA GLU A 183 -15.63 -8.33 -44.53
C GLU A 183 -14.17 -8.74 -44.78
N THR A 184 -13.97 -9.65 -45.73
CA THR A 184 -12.67 -9.85 -46.40
C THR A 184 -12.40 -8.61 -47.25
N GLY A 185 -11.91 -7.54 -46.64
CA GLY A 185 -11.70 -6.23 -47.26
C GLY A 185 -10.28 -5.74 -47.08
N ASP A 186 -9.54 -5.79 -48.18
CA ASP A 186 -8.41 -4.95 -48.63
C ASP A 186 -7.43 -4.32 -47.62
N ARG A 187 -6.13 -4.44 -47.94
CA ARG A 187 -5.00 -3.95 -47.13
C ARG A 187 -4.97 -2.42 -47.11
N GLY A 188 -5.69 -1.83 -46.17
CA GLY A 188 -5.61 -0.40 -45.84
C GLY A 188 -4.28 -0.04 -45.18
N GLU A 189 -3.62 0.94 -45.78
CA GLU A 189 -2.31 1.50 -45.40
C GLU A 189 -2.32 2.07 -43.97
N LEU A 190 -1.40 1.61 -43.14
CA LEU A 190 -1.32 1.95 -41.71
C LEU A 190 -0.61 3.30 -41.55
N VAL A 191 -1.37 4.38 -41.37
CA VAL A 191 -0.81 5.72 -41.09
C VAL A 191 -0.48 5.82 -39.60
N VAL A 192 0.80 5.65 -39.27
CA VAL A 192 1.34 5.83 -37.92
C VAL A 192 1.49 7.32 -37.63
N TRP A 193 0.66 7.86 -36.73
CA TRP A 193 0.87 9.19 -36.16
C TRP A 193 1.85 9.07 -34.98
N ILE A 194 3.11 9.45 -35.20
CA ILE A 194 4.12 9.55 -34.15
C ILE A 194 3.93 10.88 -33.44
N LEU A 195 3.30 10.87 -32.25
CA LEU A 195 3.25 12.02 -31.37
C LEU A 195 4.59 12.16 -30.64
N THR A 196 5.40 13.14 -31.06
CA THR A 196 6.67 13.46 -30.38
C THR A 196 6.36 14.43 -29.24
N ILE A 197 6.44 13.95 -27.99
CA ILE A 197 6.28 14.78 -26.79
C ILE A 197 7.67 15.29 -26.39
N HIS A 198 7.90 16.59 -26.54
CA HIS A 198 9.08 17.25 -25.97
C HIS A 198 8.85 17.45 -24.46
N THR A 199 9.66 16.80 -23.63
CA THR A 199 9.74 17.10 -22.20
C THR A 199 10.95 17.98 -21.95
N GLU A 200 10.70 19.26 -21.69
CA GLU A 200 11.72 20.21 -21.26
C GLU A 200 11.95 20.07 -19.74
N SER A 201 13.23 19.92 -19.39
CA SER A 201 13.85 20.36 -18.14
C SER A 201 13.45 19.68 -16.82
N SER A 202 14.36 18.82 -16.34
CA SER A 202 14.69 18.71 -14.91
C SER A 202 16.01 19.45 -14.66
N PRO A 203 16.23 20.01 -13.45
CA PRO A 203 17.19 19.31 -12.59
C PRO A 203 16.87 19.35 -11.08
N LYS A 204 17.10 18.17 -10.46
CA LYS A 204 17.81 17.88 -9.19
C LYS A 204 17.61 18.80 -7.97
N LEU A 205 17.23 18.22 -6.83
CA LEU A 205 18.11 18.12 -5.66
C LEU A 205 17.58 17.09 -4.63
N THR A 206 18.42 16.10 -4.31
CA THR A 206 18.24 15.16 -3.20
C THR A 206 18.97 15.74 -1.99
N VAL A 207 18.27 16.02 -0.90
CA VAL A 207 18.86 16.41 0.39
C VAL A 207 18.78 15.20 1.31
N TRP A 208 19.94 14.63 1.65
CA TRP A 208 20.11 13.72 2.77
C TRP A 208 20.37 14.56 4.02
N LYS A 209 19.50 14.50 5.04
CA LYS A 209 19.80 14.98 6.39
C LYS A 209 20.09 13.79 7.28
N THR A 210 21.34 13.67 7.71
CA THR A 210 21.77 12.84 8.84
C THR A 210 21.28 13.48 10.14
N TYR A 211 20.58 12.72 10.97
CA TYR A 211 20.16 13.12 12.32
C TYR A 211 21.28 12.74 13.31
N GLU A 212 21.92 13.74 13.93
CA GLU A 212 22.82 13.50 15.07
C GLU A 212 21.96 13.33 16.34
N SER A 213 22.11 12.19 17.01
CA SER A 213 21.46 11.93 18.29
C SER A 213 22.11 12.78 19.38
N THR A 214 21.41 13.80 19.89
CA THR A 214 21.80 14.45 21.13
C THR A 214 21.34 13.59 22.30
N ARG A 215 22.31 13.04 23.02
CA ARG A 215 22.17 12.26 24.26
C ARG A 215 21.39 13.06 25.31
N LEU A 216 20.24 12.53 25.74
CA LEU A 216 19.52 12.97 26.92
C LEU A 216 20.36 12.67 28.18
N GLY A 217 20.68 13.72 28.94
CA GLY A 217 21.12 13.61 30.32
C GLY A 217 19.92 13.48 31.24
N LEU A 218 19.70 12.28 31.78
CA LEU A 218 18.78 12.03 32.88
C LEU A 218 19.32 12.69 34.16
N TYR A 219 18.53 13.60 34.73
CA TYR A 219 18.74 14.11 36.09
C TYR A 219 18.01 13.19 37.08
N ASP A 220 18.79 12.52 37.92
CA ASP A 220 18.33 11.91 39.17
C ASP A 220 18.09 13.02 40.21
N HIS A 221 16.84 13.16 40.65
CA HIS A 221 16.52 13.79 41.93
C HIS A 221 15.58 12.90 42.72
N VAL A 222 16.17 12.01 43.52
CA VAL A 222 15.57 11.46 44.73
C VAL A 222 16.34 12.05 45.91
N LYS A 223 15.64 12.79 46.77
CA LYS A 223 16.02 13.07 48.15
C LYS A 223 14.88 12.61 49.04
#